data_AF-A0A9D6MWH6-F1
#
_entry.id   AF-A0A9D6MWH6-F1
#
_cell.length_a   1.000
_cell.length_b   1.000
_cell.length_c   1.000
_cell.angle_alpha   90.00
_cell.angle_beta   90.00
_cell.angle_gamma   90.00
#
_symmetry.space_group_name_H-M   'P 1'
#
loop_
_entity.id
_entity.type
_entity.pdbx_description
1 polymer ?
#
loop_
_entity_poly.entity_id
_entity_poly.type
_entity_poly.pdbx_seq_one_letter_code
_entity_poly.pdbx_strand_id
1 'polypeptide(L)' 'MLTTMLAELTGSLHIGLAAIGSAIGVGIIGMKAAEATGRNPGAAGEIRNMAIIFAALAEGVVFFAIFLGRLGM' A
#
# COMPACT_ATOMS: atom_id res chain seq x y z
N MET A 1 -28.61 -15.78 7.45
CA MET A 1 -27.70 -16.75 6.80
C MET A 1 -26.45 -16.08 6.25
N LEU A 2 -26.53 -15.07 5.36
CA LEU A 2 -25.33 -14.35 4.91
C LEU A 2 -24.66 -13.53 6.02
N THR A 3 -25.46 -12.78 6.80
CA THR A 3 -24.97 -11.97 7.92
C THR A 3 -24.31 -12.78 9.02
N THR A 4 -24.83 -13.97 9.31
CA THR A 4 -24.24 -14.90 10.29
C THR A 4 -22.92 -15.50 9.80
N MET A 5 -22.80 -15.78 8.49
CA MET A 5 -21.54 -16.26 7.89
C MET A 5 -20.45 -15.18 7.88
N LEU A 6 -20.80 -13.92 7.62
CA LEU A 6 -19.83 -12.81 7.73
C LEU A 6 -19.39 -12.56 9.18
N ALA A 7 -20.27 -12.80 10.16
CA ALA A 7 -19.94 -12.63 11.57
C ALA A 7 -18.93 -13.68 12.09
N GLU A 8 -18.86 -14.85 11.43
CA GLU A 8 -17.86 -15.89 11.73
C GLU A 8 -16.49 -15.63 11.08
N LEU A 9 -16.39 -14.61 10.22
CA LEU A 9 -15.13 -14.23 9.58
C LEU A 9 -14.18 -13.65 10.63
N THR A 10 -13.26 -14.48 11.08
CA THR A 10 -12.23 -14.17 12.08
C THR A 10 -10.84 -14.09 11.45
N GLY A 11 -9.89 -13.41 12.11
CA GLY A 11 -8.50 -13.31 11.65
C GLY A 11 -8.14 -12.01 10.91
N SER A 12 -7.01 -12.03 10.19
CA SER A 12 -6.33 -10.84 9.68
C SER A 12 -6.75 -10.40 8.26
N LEU A 13 -8.00 -10.65 7.85
CA LEU A 13 -8.46 -10.35 6.48
C LEU A 13 -8.28 -8.86 6.13
N HIS A 14 -8.56 -7.96 7.07
CA HIS A 14 -8.38 -6.52 6.90
C HIS A 14 -6.90 -6.15 6.62
N ILE A 15 -5.94 -6.84 7.24
CA ILE A 15 -4.50 -6.66 6.98
C ILE A 15 -4.17 -7.15 5.56
N GLY A 16 -4.69 -8.31 5.16
CA GLY A 16 -4.48 -8.84 3.81
C GLY A 16 -5.00 -7.91 2.71
N LEU A 17 -6.20 -7.36 2.90
CA LEU A 17 -6.79 -6.39 1.97
C LEU A 17 -5.99 -5.08 1.91
N ALA A 18 -5.55 -4.56 3.06
CA ALA A 18 -4.70 -3.38 3.12
C ALA A 18 -3.35 -3.60 2.41
N ALA A 19 -2.72 -4.77 2.63
CA ALA A 19 -1.47 -5.14 1.99
C ALA A 19 -1.59 -5.20 0.46
N ILE A 20 -2.69 -5.75 -0.06
CA ILE A 20 -2.94 -5.77 -1.51
C ILE A 20 -3.06 -4.35 -2.07
N GLY A 21 -3.85 -3.49 -1.42
CA GLY A 21 -3.98 -2.09 -1.84
C GLY A 21 -2.64 -1.35 -1.88
N SER A 22 -1.82 -1.54 -0.85
CA SER A 22 -0.48 -0.96 -0.79
C SER A 22 0.46 -1.50 -1.86
N ALA A 23 0.48 -2.82 -2.09
CA ALA A 23 1.33 -3.43 -3.12
C ALA A 23 1.01 -2.88 -4.52
N ILE A 24 -0.29 -2.71 -4.83
CA ILE A 24 -0.73 -2.08 -6.08
C ILE A 24 -0.27 -0.63 -6.16
N GLY A 25 -0.47 0.15 -5.09
CA GLY A 25 -0.06 1.55 -5.02
C GLY A 25 1.44 1.75 -5.25
N VAL A 26 2.27 1.00 -4.52
CA VAL A 26 3.74 1.02 -4.66
C VAL A 26 4.16 0.58 -6.06
N GLY A 27 3.53 -0.46 -6.62
CA GLY A 27 3.81 -0.93 -7.98
C GLY A 27 3.56 0.14 -9.04
N ILE A 28 2.45 0.88 -8.92
CA ILE A 28 2.12 1.99 -9.84
C ILE A 28 3.14 3.13 -9.71
N ILE A 29 3.52 3.49 -8.46
CA ILE A 29 4.53 4.52 -8.21
C ILE A 29 5.87 4.15 -8.88
N GLY A 30 6.33 2.91 -8.68
CA GLY A 30 7.56 2.42 -9.30
C GLY A 30 7.51 2.44 -10.82
N MET A 31 6.39 1.99 -11.41
CA MET A 31 6.18 2.01 -12.86
C MET A 31 6.25 3.45 -13.41
N LYS A 32 5.57 4.40 -12.77
CA LYS A 32 5.55 5.80 -13.21
C LYS A 32 6.90 6.50 -13.00
N ALA A 33 7.61 6.17 -11.93
CA ALA A 33 8.96 6.65 -11.69
C ALA A 33 9.94 6.15 -12.78
N ALA A 34 9.82 4.88 -13.19
CA ALA A 34 10.63 4.31 -14.26
C ALA A 34 10.33 4.97 -15.62
N GLU A 35 9.04 5.15 -15.97
CA GLU A 35 8.63 5.88 -17.18
C GLU A 35 9.17 7.32 -17.19
N ALA A 36 9.02 8.05 -16.08
CA ALA A 36 9.48 9.43 -15.97
C ALA A 36 11.01 9.54 -16.07
N THR A 37 11.74 8.62 -15.44
CA THR A 37 13.21 8.56 -15.50
C THR A 37 13.68 8.26 -16.92
N GLY A 38 13.03 7.34 -17.62
CA GLY A 38 13.34 7.04 -19.02
C GLY A 38 13.10 8.24 -19.96
N ARG A 39 12.09 9.07 -19.69
CA ARG A 39 11.82 10.30 -20.45
C ARG A 39 12.76 11.45 -20.10
N ASN A 40 13.20 11.55 -18.84
CA ASN A 40 14.10 12.59 -18.37
C ASN A 40 15.19 12.04 -17.42
N PRO A 41 16.28 11.48 -17.97
CA PRO A 41 17.34 10.87 -17.17
C PRO A 41 18.04 11.85 -16.21
N GLY A 42 18.11 13.14 -16.58
CA GLY A 42 18.72 14.18 -15.74
C GLY A 42 17.98 14.46 -14.43
N ALA A 43 16.69 14.07 -14.35
CA ALA A 43 15.86 14.25 -13.16
C ALA A 43 15.72 12.97 -12.31
N ALA A 44 16.50 11.91 -12.58
CA ALA A 44 16.35 10.61 -11.93
C ALA A 44 16.41 10.69 -10.39
N GLY A 45 17.28 11.54 -9.84
CA GLY A 45 17.39 11.76 -8.39
C GLY A 45 16.11 12.31 -7.77
N GLU A 46 15.56 13.38 -8.36
CA GLU A 46 14.32 14.02 -7.90
C GLU A 46 13.11 13.08 -8.02
N ILE A 47 13.01 12.36 -9.15
CA ILE A 47 11.96 11.36 -9.37
C ILE A 47 12.04 10.25 -8.32
N ARG A 48 13.23 9.74 -8.02
CA ARG A 48 13.43 8.72 -6.99
C ARG A 48 13.04 9.22 -5.61
N ASN A 49 13.43 10.45 -5.24
CA ASN A 49 13.09 11.04 -3.96
C ASN A 49 11.57 11.15 -3.79
N MET A 50 10.89 11.67 -4.82
CA MET A 50 9.43 11.73 -4.85
C MET A 50 8.79 10.33 -4.75
N ALA A 51 9.28 9.37 -5.53
CA ALA A 51 8.75 8.01 -5.55
C ALA A 51 8.84 7.30 -4.19
N ILE A 52 9.96 7.44 -3.48
CA ILE A 52 10.14 6.85 -2.14
C ILE A 52 9.16 7.47 -1.14
N ILE A 53 8.94 8.79 -1.19
CA ILE A 53 7.97 9.46 -0.31
C ILE A 53 6.56 8.91 -0.55
N PHE A 54 6.14 8.82 -1.82
CA PHE A 54 4.81 8.26 -2.12
C PHE A 54 4.69 6.78 -1.80
N ALA A 55 5.75 5.99 -2.01
CA ALA A 55 5.76 4.58 -1.64
C ALA A 55 5.59 4.40 -0.12
N ALA A 56 6.30 5.20 0.68
CA ALA A 56 6.17 5.21 2.13
C ALA A 56 4.76 5.63 2.59
N LEU A 57 4.14 6.60 1.91
CA LEU A 57 2.76 6.99 2.18
C LEU A 57 1.75 5.87 1.85
N ALA A 58 1.96 5.13 0.76
CA ALA A 58 1.14 3.99 0.39
C ALA A 58 1.26 2.85 1.42
N GLU A 59 2.49 2.54 1.85
CA GLU A 59 2.75 1.52 2.88
C GLU A 59 2.26 1.92 4.27
N GLY A 60 2.20 3.23 4.56
CA GLY A 60 1.64 3.80 5.80
C GLY A 60 0.25 3.26 6.15
N VAL A 61 -0.60 3.03 5.13
CA VAL A 61 -1.96 2.52 5.30
C VAL A 61 -1.98 1.09 5.86
N VAL A 62 -0.99 0.26 5.48
CA VAL A 62 -0.87 -1.12 5.98
C VAL A 62 -0.49 -1.13 7.46
N PHE A 63 0.39 -0.23 7.88
CA PHE A 63 0.73 -0.08 9.30
C PHE A 63 -0.52 0.25 10.12
N PHE A 64 -1.37 1.17 9.66
CA PHE A 64 -2.65 1.43 10.33
C PHE A 64 -3.53 0.18 10.42
N ALA A 65 -3.64 -0.60 9.34
CA ALA A 65 -4.43 -1.84 9.36
C ALA A 65 -3.88 -2.89 10.34
N ILE A 66 -2.55 -3.02 10.46
CA ILE A 66 -1.89 -3.94 11.40
C ILE A 66 -2.10 -3.49 12.85
N PHE A 67 -1.88 -2.21 13.16
CA PHE A 67 -1.95 -1.70 14.53
C PHE A 67 -3.38 -1.56 15.03
N LEU A 68 -4.31 -1.09 14.19
CA LEU A 68 -5.72 -0.95 14.57
C LEU A 68 -6.40 -2.33 14.70
N GLY A 69 -6.03 -3.28 13.84
CA GLY A 69 -6.51 -4.67 13.92
C GLY A 69 -6.10 -5.40 15.20
N ARG A 70 -4.97 -5.03 15.80
CA ARG A 70 -4.48 -5.62 17.05
C ARG A 70 -4.99 -4.91 18.31
N LEU A 71 -5.47 -3.67 18.19
CA LEU A 71 -6.02 -2.89 19.31
C LEU A 71 -7.49 -3.23 19.65
N GLY A 72 -8.15 -4.03 18.81
CA GLY A 72 -9.53 -4.49 19.00
C GLY A 72 -9.67 -5.84 19.72
N MET A 73 -8.73 -6.19 20.60
CA MET A 73 -8.92 -7.26 21.60
C MET A 73 -9.72 -6.73 22.79
#